data_AF-S8DXT2-F1
#
_entry.id   AF-S8DXT2-F1
#
_cell.length_a   1.000
_cell.length_b   1.000
_cell.length_c   1.000
_cell.angle_alpha   90.00
_cell.angle_beta   90.00
_cell.angle_gamma   90.00
#
_symmetry.space_group_name_H-M   'P 1'
#
loop_
_entity.id
_entity.type
_entity.pdbx_description
1 polymer ?
#
loop_
_entity_poly.entity_id
_entity_poly.type
_entity_poly.pdbx_seq_one_letter_code
_entity_poly.pdbx_strand_id
1 'polypeptide(L)'
;RNVPAKGLRQESISSSLDINIQSQALINVKESNKDERERMVIRRVKFEEMRLEQIQDLENDVMKHFREDLHRRLLSNDFKKQVDGVEMLQKALPSMGREFIEVLDILLKWIVLRFCESNTSCLLKVLEFLPELFDTLRNERYALTEAEAAIFLPCFVEKSGHNIEKVREKMRELMKQFIDAYSASKTFPYILEGLRSRNNRTRIECADLIGFLLDNYGNELNAQLKSLQIVASLTAERDGDARKSALNTLATAYKILGDDIWRYLGKLTEVQRSMLDDRFRWKAREMEKRREGRPGEARASIRRSVRENGTDPAEQSGENMRSLAAPVLNRENYVQLDIQTDRLQASRISSLGSIDWNDALEIISYGLPEQSVEGMKVVCHELAQATADPDGTAMADIMKDADRLVSCLANKV
;
A
#
# COMPACT_ATOMS: atom_id res chain seq x y z
N ARG A 1 54.11 51.05 8.13
CA ARG A 1 53.53 50.69 6.80
C ARG A 1 52.58 49.53 7.06
N ASN A 2 51.28 49.79 6.91
CA ASN A 2 50.19 48.88 7.29
C ASN A 2 50.16 47.61 6.41
N VAL A 3 49.89 46.46 7.04
CA VAL A 3 49.46 45.23 6.38
C VAL A 3 48.00 45.00 6.78
N PRO A 4 47.06 44.72 5.84
CA PRO A 4 45.64 44.71 6.15
C PRO A 4 45.19 43.36 6.74
N ALA A 5 44.48 43.42 7.86
CA ALA A 5 43.71 42.32 8.41
C ALA A 5 42.44 42.08 7.56
N LYS A 6 42.51 41.14 6.59
CA LYS A 6 41.35 40.56 5.92
C LYS A 6 41.40 39.05 6.10
N GLY A 7 40.64 38.55 7.07
CA GLY A 7 40.49 37.11 7.33
C GLY A 7 39.45 36.80 8.41
N LEU A 8 39.29 37.68 9.40
CA LEU A 8 38.40 37.43 10.54
C LEU A 8 36.91 37.72 10.31
N ARG A 9 36.51 38.41 9.22
CA ARG A 9 35.10 38.79 9.00
C ARG A 9 34.26 37.72 8.31
N GLN A 10 34.85 36.80 7.54
CA GLN A 10 34.07 35.87 6.72
C GLN A 10 33.59 34.64 7.50
N GLU A 11 34.42 34.12 8.41
CA GLU A 11 34.04 33.04 9.35
C GLU A 11 33.05 33.52 10.41
N SER A 12 33.16 34.76 10.88
CA SER A 12 32.24 35.34 11.88
C SER A 12 30.89 35.75 11.29
N ILE A 13 30.82 36.05 9.98
CA ILE A 13 29.57 36.25 9.26
C ILE A 13 28.88 34.91 8.97
N SER A 14 29.63 33.85 8.61
CA SER A 14 29.07 32.50 8.50
C SER A 14 28.53 32.01 9.84
N SER A 15 29.30 32.14 10.93
CA SER A 15 28.84 31.70 12.24
C SER A 15 27.64 32.49 12.77
N SER A 16 27.55 33.80 12.50
CA SER A 16 26.39 34.61 12.88
C SER A 16 25.15 34.35 12.01
N LEU A 17 25.32 34.07 10.70
CA LEU A 17 24.24 33.58 9.84
C LEU A 17 23.77 32.18 10.27
N ASP A 18 24.70 31.29 10.60
CA ASP A 18 24.41 29.93 11.06
C ASP A 18 23.67 29.96 12.42
N ILE A 19 24.06 30.85 13.34
CA ILE A 19 23.35 31.08 14.61
C ILE A 19 21.95 31.68 14.36
N ASN A 20 21.82 32.61 13.42
CA ASN A 20 20.52 33.24 13.10
C ASN A 20 19.56 32.25 12.42
N ILE A 21 20.07 31.38 11.53
CA ILE A 21 19.30 30.28 10.94
C ILE A 21 18.90 29.27 12.00
N GLN A 22 19.80 28.90 12.93
CA GLN A 22 19.47 27.97 14.01
C GLN A 22 18.39 28.48 14.98
N SER A 23 18.21 29.80 15.08
CA SER A 23 17.17 30.43 15.91
C SER A 23 15.75 30.34 15.32
N GLN A 24 15.63 30.07 14.01
CA GLN A 24 14.35 29.85 13.36
C GLN A 24 13.85 28.42 13.62
N ALA A 25 12.52 28.26 13.74
CA ALA A 25 11.91 26.94 13.93
C ALA A 25 12.29 26.00 12.78
N LEU A 26 12.60 24.74 13.12
CA LEU A 26 13.00 23.72 12.14
C LEU A 26 11.85 23.37 11.16
N ILE A 27 10.62 23.41 11.66
CA ILE A 27 9.37 23.17 10.93
C ILE A 27 8.53 24.44 10.98
N ASN A 28 8.09 24.91 9.83
CA ASN A 28 7.20 26.06 9.68
C ASN A 28 5.76 25.60 9.43
N VAL A 29 4.93 25.71 10.48
CA VAL A 29 3.52 25.32 10.44
C VAL A 29 2.55 26.48 10.17
N LYS A 30 3.04 27.72 10.06
CA LYS A 30 2.17 28.92 9.97
C LYS A 30 1.19 28.90 8.80
N GLU A 31 1.60 28.29 7.68
CA GLU A 31 0.78 28.14 6.47
C GLU A 31 0.48 26.67 6.16
N SER A 32 0.57 25.79 7.15
CA SER A 32 0.23 24.37 6.97
C SER A 32 -1.28 24.21 6.97
N ASN A 33 -1.81 23.58 5.92
CA ASN A 33 -3.18 23.09 5.87
C ASN A 33 -3.15 21.59 5.58
N LYS A 34 -2.93 20.81 6.63
CA LYS A 34 -2.81 19.35 6.54
C LYS A 34 -4.06 18.72 5.93
N ASP A 35 -5.25 19.12 6.40
CA ASP A 35 -6.52 18.59 5.92
C ASP A 35 -6.70 18.78 4.41
N GLU A 36 -6.22 19.90 3.85
CA GLU A 36 -6.27 20.14 2.41
C GLU A 36 -5.30 19.24 1.63
N ARG A 37 -4.06 19.10 2.09
CA ARG A 37 -3.09 18.19 1.47
C ARG A 37 -3.57 16.74 1.51
N GLU A 38 -4.18 16.32 2.61
CA GLU A 38 -4.73 14.97 2.76
C GLU A 38 -5.93 14.69 1.83
N ARG A 39 -6.74 15.71 1.49
CA ARG A 39 -7.82 15.57 0.50
C ARG A 39 -7.30 15.27 -0.91
N MET A 40 -6.08 15.68 -1.22
CA MET A 40 -5.43 15.42 -2.52
C MET A 40 -4.78 14.02 -2.60
N VAL A 41 -4.70 13.30 -1.48
CA VAL A 41 -4.09 11.96 -1.43
C VAL A 41 -5.01 10.93 -2.08
N ILE A 42 -4.52 10.29 -3.14
CA ILE A 42 -5.21 9.17 -3.78
C ILE A 42 -5.01 7.91 -2.94
N ARG A 43 -6.10 7.39 -2.37
CA ARG A 43 -6.08 6.23 -1.46
C ARG A 43 -5.98 4.90 -2.20
N ARG A 44 -4.83 4.64 -2.84
CA ARG A 44 -4.56 3.35 -3.52
C ARG A 44 -3.94 2.35 -2.55
N VAL A 45 -4.42 1.12 -2.61
CA VAL A 45 -3.83 -0.01 -1.85
C VAL A 45 -2.59 -0.56 -2.54
N LYS A 46 -2.62 -0.58 -3.88
CA LYS A 46 -1.50 -1.01 -4.71
C LYS A 46 -0.47 0.11 -4.84
N PHE A 47 0.79 -0.26 -4.70
CA PHE A 47 1.90 0.67 -4.86
C PHE A 47 2.07 1.09 -6.32
N GLU A 48 2.23 2.39 -6.50
CA GLU A 48 2.65 3.04 -7.73
C GLU A 48 3.75 4.03 -7.37
N GLU A 49 4.83 4.03 -8.15
CA GLU A 49 5.92 4.98 -7.93
C GLU A 49 5.45 6.41 -8.19
N MET A 50 6.00 7.36 -7.42
CA MET A 50 5.64 8.77 -7.55
C MET A 50 6.07 9.29 -8.92
N ARG A 51 5.14 9.96 -9.59
CA ARG A 51 5.41 10.63 -10.87
C ARG A 51 6.27 11.87 -10.64
N LEU A 52 6.96 12.32 -11.69
CA LEU A 52 7.81 13.52 -11.62
C LEU A 52 7.09 14.75 -11.07
N GLU A 53 5.83 14.98 -11.48
CA GLU A 53 4.99 16.06 -10.96
C GLU A 53 4.79 15.97 -9.44
N GLN A 54 4.50 14.78 -8.94
CA GLN A 54 4.30 14.54 -7.50
C GLN A 54 5.60 14.71 -6.70
N ILE A 55 6.74 14.39 -7.31
CA ILE A 55 8.06 14.64 -6.72
C ILE A 55 8.31 16.14 -6.66
N GLN A 56 7.99 16.89 -7.71
CA GLN A 56 8.16 18.35 -7.72
C GLN A 56 7.27 19.04 -6.69
N ASP A 57 6.02 18.61 -6.55
CA ASP A 57 5.09 19.10 -5.54
C ASP A 57 5.63 18.81 -4.12
N LEU A 58 6.16 17.60 -3.90
CA LEU A 58 6.80 17.23 -2.65
C LEU A 58 8.02 18.11 -2.35
N GLU A 59 8.87 18.38 -3.33
CA GLU A 59 10.02 19.27 -3.17
C GLU A 59 9.59 20.69 -2.75
N ASN A 60 8.52 21.21 -3.36
CA ASN A 60 7.94 22.50 -3.02
C ASN A 60 7.39 22.51 -1.58
N ASP A 61 6.64 21.48 -1.19
CA ASP A 61 6.14 21.31 0.16
C ASP A 61 7.29 21.23 1.18
N VAL A 62 8.35 20.48 0.86
CA VAL A 62 9.52 20.35 1.73
C VAL A 62 10.26 21.69 1.86
N MET A 63 10.43 22.45 0.77
CA MET A 63 11.04 23.78 0.81
C MET A 63 10.19 24.79 1.59
N LYS A 64 8.86 24.68 1.51
CA LYS A 64 7.92 25.58 2.19
C LYS A 64 7.87 25.35 3.70
N HIS A 65 7.87 24.08 4.12
CA HIS A 65 7.59 23.70 5.50
C HIS A 65 8.83 23.37 6.34
N PHE A 66 9.98 23.08 5.74
CA PHE A 66 11.22 22.83 6.48
C PHE A 66 12.21 23.97 6.30
N ARG A 67 12.94 24.28 7.37
CA ARG A 67 13.98 25.32 7.39
C ARG A 67 15.04 25.09 6.30
N GLU A 68 15.67 26.17 5.85
CA GLU A 68 16.55 26.18 4.67
C GLU A 68 17.75 25.25 4.74
N ASP A 69 18.33 25.06 5.91
CA ASP A 69 19.41 24.10 6.14
C ASP A 69 18.93 22.64 6.12
N LEU A 70 17.70 22.39 6.59
CA LEU A 70 17.10 21.08 6.63
C LEU A 70 16.61 20.62 5.25
N HIS A 71 15.81 21.42 4.54
CA HIS A 71 15.31 21.00 3.23
C HIS A 71 16.46 20.77 2.23
N ARG A 72 17.53 21.59 2.29
CA ARG A 72 18.72 21.39 1.43
C ARG A 72 19.45 20.08 1.72
N ARG A 73 19.37 19.57 2.95
CA ARG A 73 19.92 18.26 3.32
C ARG A 73 19.02 17.12 2.87
N LEU A 74 17.71 17.22 3.11
CA LEU A 74 16.72 16.20 2.74
C LEU A 74 16.57 16.02 1.22
N LEU A 75 16.67 17.10 0.44
CA LEU A 75 16.55 17.09 -1.02
C LEU A 75 17.90 17.01 -1.75
N SER A 76 19.01 16.83 -1.02
CA SER A 76 20.34 16.68 -1.61
C SER A 76 20.46 15.37 -2.38
N ASN A 77 21.22 15.35 -3.48
CA ASN A 77 21.59 14.10 -4.18
C ASN A 77 22.68 13.28 -3.45
N ASP A 78 23.35 13.88 -2.45
CA ASP A 78 24.31 13.20 -1.58
C ASP A 78 23.60 12.57 -0.38
N PHE A 79 23.62 11.24 -0.31
CA PHE A 79 23.00 10.47 0.78
C PHE A 79 23.57 10.79 2.16
N LYS A 80 24.81 11.27 2.27
CA LYS A 80 25.38 11.67 3.57
C LYS A 80 24.66 12.91 4.09
N LYS A 81 24.38 13.87 3.21
CA LYS A 81 23.59 15.05 3.59
C LYS A 81 22.15 14.68 3.92
N GLN A 82 21.57 13.70 3.22
CA GLN A 82 20.23 13.19 3.56
C GLN A 82 20.23 12.55 4.95
N VAL A 83 21.24 11.72 5.27
CA VAL A 83 21.44 11.13 6.61
C VAL A 83 21.57 12.23 7.67
N ASP A 84 22.37 13.26 7.43
CA ASP A 84 22.47 14.42 8.35
C ASP A 84 21.11 15.12 8.53
N GLY A 85 20.32 15.24 7.46
CA GLY A 85 18.96 15.80 7.52
C GLY A 85 18.02 14.97 8.39
N VAL A 86 18.08 13.63 8.28
CA VAL A 86 17.32 12.72 9.14
C VAL A 86 17.79 12.82 10.60
N GLU A 87 19.09 12.97 10.85
CA GLU A 87 19.61 13.20 12.21
C GLU A 87 19.13 14.52 12.81
N MET A 88 19.00 15.57 12.00
CA MET A 88 18.43 16.84 12.44
C MET A 88 16.95 16.68 12.82
N LEU A 89 16.16 15.96 12.01
CA LEU A 89 14.77 15.63 12.36
C LEU A 89 14.70 14.83 13.66
N GLN A 90 15.54 13.80 13.80
CA GLN A 90 15.59 12.93 14.96
C GLN A 90 15.89 13.70 16.25
N LYS A 91 16.85 14.64 16.22
CA LYS A 91 17.18 15.50 17.37
C LYS A 91 16.05 16.45 17.76
N ALA A 92 15.20 16.84 16.81
CA ALA A 92 14.10 17.77 17.05
C ALA A 92 12.81 17.09 17.54
N LEU A 93 12.63 15.79 17.25
CA LEU A 93 11.45 15.00 17.64
C LEU A 93 10.98 15.23 19.08
N PRO A 94 11.84 15.15 20.12
CA PRO A 94 11.41 15.26 21.51
C PRO A 94 10.78 16.60 21.88
N SER A 95 11.05 17.65 21.09
CA SER A 95 10.61 19.02 21.35
C SER A 95 9.53 19.53 20.40
N MET A 96 9.25 18.81 19.31
CA MET A 96 8.44 19.33 18.19
C MET A 96 7.34 18.35 17.73
N GLY A 97 6.85 17.47 18.62
CA GLY A 97 5.92 16.40 18.26
C GLY A 97 4.66 16.88 17.53
N ARG A 98 4.09 18.03 17.95
CA ARG A 98 2.90 18.62 17.31
C ARG A 98 3.22 19.19 15.93
N GLU A 99 4.35 19.85 15.78
CA GLU A 99 4.80 20.39 14.49
C GLU A 99 5.08 19.26 13.50
N PHE A 100 5.62 18.13 13.96
CA PHE A 100 5.77 16.91 13.15
C PHE A 100 4.42 16.38 12.67
N ILE A 101 3.39 16.37 13.53
CA ILE A 101 2.03 15.96 13.15
C ILE A 101 1.48 16.84 12.02
N GLU A 102 1.68 18.16 12.09
CA GLU A 102 1.19 19.12 11.09
C GLU A 102 1.81 18.95 9.69
N VAL A 103 2.95 18.27 9.58
CA VAL A 103 3.66 18.03 8.30
C VAL A 103 3.94 16.55 8.05
N LEU A 104 3.27 15.66 8.78
CA LEU A 104 3.55 14.22 8.75
C LEU A 104 3.30 13.62 7.35
N ASP A 105 2.29 14.07 6.63
CA ASP A 105 2.00 13.66 5.26
C ASP A 105 3.15 13.99 4.29
N ILE A 106 3.77 15.17 4.44
CA ILE A 106 4.93 15.60 3.65
C ILE A 106 6.15 14.73 4.00
N LEU A 107 6.38 14.50 5.29
CA LEU A 107 7.50 13.68 5.76
C LEU A 107 7.36 12.22 5.30
N LEU A 108 6.15 11.64 5.37
CA LEU A 108 5.88 10.28 4.90
C LEU A 108 6.10 10.16 3.38
N LYS A 109 5.69 11.15 2.58
CA LYS A 109 5.98 11.19 1.13
C LYS A 109 7.49 11.22 0.86
N TRP A 110 8.24 12.05 1.60
CA TRP A 110 9.70 12.08 1.48
C TRP A 110 10.36 10.75 1.85
N ILE A 111 9.87 10.10 2.92
CA ILE A 111 10.34 8.78 3.33
C ILE A 111 10.03 7.73 2.25
N VAL A 112 8.84 7.74 1.65
CA VAL A 112 8.47 6.86 0.53
C VAL A 112 9.43 7.01 -0.63
N LEU A 113 9.85 8.26 -0.95
CA LEU A 113 10.88 8.50 -1.97
C LEU A 113 12.20 7.80 -1.60
N ARG A 114 12.65 7.89 -0.35
CA ARG A 114 13.88 7.24 0.13
C ARG A 114 13.81 5.71 0.05
N PHE A 115 12.63 5.12 0.28
CA PHE A 115 12.42 3.66 0.15
C PHE A 115 12.50 3.16 -1.30
N CYS A 116 12.24 4.04 -2.26
CA CYS A 116 12.30 3.71 -3.68
C CYS A 116 13.72 3.79 -4.25
N GLU A 117 14.62 4.53 -3.60
CA GLU A 117 16.00 4.69 -4.03
C GLU A 117 16.91 3.51 -3.65
N SER A 118 17.96 3.31 -4.43
CA SER A 118 18.94 2.22 -4.24
C SER A 118 19.98 2.49 -3.13
N ASN A 119 19.75 3.44 -2.22
CA ASN A 119 20.71 3.80 -1.18
C ASN A 119 20.40 3.15 0.17
N THR A 120 21.09 2.05 0.47
CA THR A 120 20.88 1.31 1.73
C THR A 120 21.27 2.11 2.98
N SER A 121 22.27 2.99 2.92
CA SER A 121 22.73 3.77 4.08
C SER A 121 21.67 4.79 4.53
N CYS A 122 21.10 5.54 3.59
CA CYS A 122 20.01 6.46 3.88
C CYS A 122 18.76 5.70 4.33
N LEU A 123 18.42 4.58 3.68
CA LEU A 123 17.29 3.73 4.09
C LEU A 123 17.45 3.24 5.54
N LEU A 124 18.64 2.77 5.92
CA LEU A 124 18.91 2.32 7.29
C LEU A 124 18.72 3.45 8.30
N LYS A 125 19.20 4.66 7.98
CA LYS A 125 18.99 5.82 8.86
C LYS A 125 17.51 6.17 9.00
N VAL A 126 16.74 6.11 7.91
CA VAL A 126 15.28 6.31 7.95
C VAL A 126 14.60 5.23 8.79
N LEU A 127 15.02 3.97 8.69
CA LEU A 127 14.50 2.87 9.51
C LEU A 127 14.91 2.95 11.00
N GLU A 128 15.92 3.73 11.34
CA GLU A 128 16.25 4.08 12.73
C GLU A 128 15.40 5.24 13.25
N PHE A 129 15.10 6.22 12.39
CA PHE A 129 14.27 7.38 12.73
C PHE A 129 12.78 7.04 12.89
N LEU A 130 12.23 6.19 12.03
CA LEU A 130 10.79 5.89 12.00
C LEU A 130 10.22 5.35 13.32
N PRO A 131 10.88 4.44 14.06
CA PRO A 131 10.43 4.03 15.38
C PRO A 131 10.29 5.20 16.38
N GLU A 132 11.26 6.11 16.40
CA GLU A 132 11.23 7.30 17.29
C GLU A 132 10.12 8.27 16.88
N LEU A 133 9.86 8.41 15.57
CA LEU A 133 8.71 9.16 15.07
C LEU A 133 7.39 8.53 15.57
N PHE A 134 7.19 7.23 15.40
CA PHE A 134 5.96 6.55 15.84
C PHE A 134 5.77 6.59 17.36
N ASP A 135 6.84 6.48 18.14
CA ASP A 135 6.78 6.67 19.59
C ASP A 135 6.40 8.10 19.96
N THR A 136 6.89 9.10 19.24
CA THR A 136 6.48 10.50 19.41
C THR A 136 5.00 10.70 19.10
N LEU A 137 4.50 10.14 18.00
CA LEU A 137 3.06 10.19 17.65
C LEU A 137 2.20 9.52 18.74
N ARG A 138 2.64 8.38 19.25
CA ARG A 138 1.98 7.66 20.35
C ARG A 138 1.92 8.50 21.62
N ASN A 139 3.01 9.19 21.96
CA ASN A 139 3.10 10.08 23.12
C ASN A 139 2.15 11.29 22.99
N GLU A 140 2.01 11.83 21.79
CA GLU A 140 1.05 12.89 21.46
C GLU A 140 -0.40 12.36 21.30
N ARG A 141 -0.64 11.06 21.51
CA ARG A 141 -1.94 10.39 21.32
C ARG A 141 -2.50 10.56 19.92
N TYR A 142 -1.61 10.69 18.94
CA TYR A 142 -1.94 10.81 17.54
C TYR A 142 -2.11 9.42 16.89
N ALA A 143 -3.19 9.23 16.17
CA ALA A 143 -3.43 8.05 15.33
C ALA A 143 -3.35 8.46 13.86
N LEU A 144 -2.76 7.61 13.02
CA LEU A 144 -2.58 7.93 11.60
C LEU A 144 -3.93 8.08 10.89
N THR A 145 -3.99 9.05 9.98
CA THR A 145 -5.15 9.20 9.10
C THR A 145 -5.14 8.15 7.99
N GLU A 146 -6.28 7.97 7.32
CA GLU A 146 -6.35 7.10 6.15
C GLU A 146 -5.46 7.60 5.01
N ALA A 147 -5.27 8.92 4.91
CA ALA A 147 -4.40 9.53 3.90
C ALA A 147 -2.93 9.22 4.19
N GLU A 148 -2.48 9.39 5.43
CA GLU A 148 -1.12 9.04 5.86
C GLU A 148 -0.82 7.55 5.65
N ALA A 149 -1.77 6.69 6.00
CA ALA A 149 -1.66 5.26 5.74
C ALA A 149 -1.56 4.94 4.24
N ALA A 150 -2.36 5.60 3.41
CA ALA A 150 -2.32 5.40 1.96
C ALA A 150 -1.05 5.96 1.29
N ILE A 151 -0.42 6.98 1.87
CA ILE A 151 0.90 7.46 1.43
C ILE A 151 1.95 6.39 1.68
N PHE A 152 2.00 5.85 2.90
CA PHE A 152 3.13 5.06 3.37
C PHE A 152 3.01 3.56 3.07
N LEU A 153 1.87 2.95 3.41
CA LEU A 153 1.73 1.49 3.43
C LEU A 153 1.95 0.80 2.08
N PRO A 154 1.44 1.31 0.93
CA PRO A 154 1.67 0.64 -0.35
C PRO A 154 3.16 0.46 -0.65
N CYS A 155 3.94 1.55 -0.53
CA CYS A 155 5.38 1.51 -0.77
C CYS A 155 6.08 0.61 0.24
N PHE A 156 5.76 0.79 1.52
CA PHE A 156 6.40 0.05 2.60
C PHE A 156 6.21 -1.46 2.44
N VAL A 157 4.98 -1.90 2.11
CA VAL A 157 4.68 -3.31 1.84
C VAL A 157 5.46 -3.81 0.62
N GLU A 158 5.41 -3.11 -0.52
CA GLU A 158 6.09 -3.55 -1.74
C GLU A 158 7.62 -3.68 -1.53
N LYS A 159 8.22 -2.77 -0.76
CA LYS A 159 9.66 -2.75 -0.48
C LYS A 159 10.08 -3.63 0.70
N SER A 160 9.14 -4.24 1.43
CA SER A 160 9.44 -5.08 2.63
C SER A 160 10.34 -6.29 2.32
N GLY A 161 10.26 -6.83 1.10
CA GLY A 161 11.11 -7.91 0.60
C GLY A 161 12.53 -7.51 0.24
N HIS A 162 13.20 -6.70 1.08
CA HIS A 162 14.57 -6.24 0.84
C HIS A 162 15.56 -7.43 0.76
N ASN A 163 16.67 -7.32 0.04
CA ASN A 163 17.63 -8.44 -0.13
C ASN A 163 18.40 -8.77 1.17
N ILE A 164 18.62 -7.79 2.05
CA ILE A 164 19.30 -7.93 3.35
C ILE A 164 18.32 -8.33 4.47
N GLU A 165 18.54 -9.47 5.13
CA GLU A 165 17.69 -9.97 6.23
C GLU A 165 17.55 -8.97 7.39
N LYS A 166 18.65 -8.36 7.83
CA LYS A 166 18.62 -7.36 8.92
C LYS A 166 17.72 -6.15 8.60
N VAL A 167 17.60 -5.79 7.32
CA VAL A 167 16.69 -4.72 6.89
C VAL A 167 15.25 -5.22 6.96
N ARG A 168 14.97 -6.45 6.49
CA ARG A 168 13.63 -7.07 6.60
C ARG A 168 13.18 -7.18 8.05
N GLU A 169 14.07 -7.55 8.97
CA GLU A 169 13.80 -7.59 10.40
C GLU A 169 13.36 -6.22 10.96
N LYS A 170 14.11 -5.15 10.64
CA LYS A 170 13.72 -3.78 11.01
C LYS A 170 12.36 -3.39 10.42
N MET A 171 12.09 -3.74 9.16
CA MET A 171 10.81 -3.46 8.52
C MET A 171 9.65 -4.23 9.16
N ARG A 172 9.86 -5.49 9.58
CA ARG A 172 8.85 -6.27 10.31
C ARG A 172 8.49 -5.63 11.64
N GLU A 173 9.47 -5.23 12.43
CA GLU A 173 9.21 -4.58 13.72
C GLU A 173 8.52 -3.22 13.53
N LEU A 174 8.93 -2.47 12.51
CA LEU A 174 8.30 -1.20 12.18
C LEU A 174 6.84 -1.37 11.75
N MET A 175 6.52 -2.42 10.98
CA MET A 175 5.13 -2.72 10.59
C MET A 175 4.23 -2.97 11.79
N LYS A 176 4.74 -3.65 12.84
CA LYS A 176 3.97 -3.87 14.07
C LYS A 176 3.64 -2.55 14.76
N GLN A 177 4.60 -1.62 14.84
CA GLN A 177 4.34 -0.28 15.37
C GLN A 177 3.33 0.50 14.53
N PHE A 178 3.38 0.35 13.20
CA PHE A 178 2.41 0.96 12.31
C PHE A 178 0.99 0.44 12.55
N ILE A 179 0.84 -0.89 12.70
CA ILE A 179 -0.44 -1.53 13.01
C ILE A 179 -1.05 -0.95 14.29
N ASP A 180 -0.23 -0.74 15.32
CA ASP A 180 -0.67 -0.13 16.58
C ASP A 180 -1.05 1.35 16.43
N ALA A 181 -0.38 2.10 15.55
CA ALA A 181 -0.63 3.52 15.32
C ALA A 181 -1.84 3.79 14.39
N TYR A 182 -2.38 2.77 13.71
CA TYR A 182 -3.47 2.90 12.75
C TYR A 182 -4.63 1.93 13.03
N SER A 183 -4.50 0.67 12.60
CA SER A 183 -5.39 -0.45 12.93
C SER A 183 -4.95 -1.71 12.15
N ALA A 184 -5.05 -2.89 12.77
CA ALA A 184 -4.82 -4.15 12.09
C ALA A 184 -5.79 -4.37 10.92
N SER A 185 -7.10 -4.17 11.15
CA SER A 185 -8.14 -4.37 10.12
C SER A 185 -7.96 -3.48 8.87
N LYS A 186 -7.52 -2.23 9.07
CA LYS A 186 -7.28 -1.27 7.98
C LYS A 186 -5.93 -1.46 7.30
N THR A 187 -4.94 -2.05 7.99
CA THR A 187 -3.63 -2.38 7.41
C THR A 187 -3.68 -3.65 6.58
N PHE A 188 -4.55 -4.60 6.95
CA PHE A 188 -4.66 -5.91 6.30
C PHE A 188 -4.80 -5.88 4.76
N PRO A 189 -5.63 -5.01 4.14
CA PRO A 189 -5.72 -4.92 2.69
C PRO A 189 -4.40 -4.58 1.98
N TYR A 190 -3.56 -3.73 2.58
CA TYR A 190 -2.25 -3.39 2.03
C TYR A 190 -1.31 -4.59 2.06
N ILE A 191 -1.30 -5.34 3.16
CA ILE A 191 -0.48 -6.55 3.30
C ILE A 191 -0.92 -7.64 2.31
N LEU A 192 -2.24 -7.79 2.09
CA LEU A 192 -2.75 -8.72 1.08
C LEU A 192 -2.26 -8.40 -0.33
N GLU A 193 -2.09 -7.12 -0.66
CA GLU A 193 -1.55 -6.73 -1.96
C GLU A 193 -0.08 -7.13 -2.12
N GLY A 194 0.70 -7.14 -1.04
CA GLY A 194 2.06 -7.65 -1.04
C GLY A 194 2.19 -9.14 -1.40
N LEU A 195 1.14 -9.95 -1.19
CA LEU A 195 1.10 -11.34 -1.68
C LEU A 195 1.10 -11.43 -3.21
N ARG A 196 0.71 -10.36 -3.90
CA ARG A 196 0.70 -10.25 -5.37
C ARG A 196 1.97 -9.61 -5.93
N SER A 197 2.92 -9.23 -5.08
CA SER A 197 4.18 -8.63 -5.51
C SER A 197 4.94 -9.57 -6.47
N ARG A 198 5.68 -8.98 -7.39
CA ARG A 198 6.63 -9.70 -8.25
C ARG A 198 7.88 -10.14 -7.46
N ASN A 199 8.15 -9.52 -6.32
CA ASN A 199 9.26 -9.89 -5.45
C ASN A 199 8.86 -11.03 -4.50
N ASN A 200 9.50 -12.18 -4.67
CA ASN A 200 9.29 -13.37 -3.84
C ASN A 200 9.49 -13.10 -2.33
N ARG A 201 10.47 -12.27 -1.98
CA ARG A 201 10.72 -11.93 -0.57
C ARG A 201 9.57 -11.13 0.01
N THR A 202 9.01 -10.19 -0.75
CA THR A 202 7.85 -9.40 -0.31
C THR A 202 6.66 -10.31 -0.05
N ARG A 203 6.41 -11.29 -0.95
CA ARG A 203 5.34 -12.29 -0.76
C ARG A 203 5.52 -13.09 0.53
N ILE A 204 6.75 -13.51 0.84
CA ILE A 204 7.09 -14.24 2.07
C ILE A 204 6.83 -13.37 3.30
N GLU A 205 7.39 -12.15 3.34
CA GLU A 205 7.22 -11.23 4.47
C GLU A 205 5.73 -10.92 4.72
N CYS A 206 4.94 -10.71 3.66
CA CYS A 206 3.51 -10.45 3.79
C CYS A 206 2.72 -11.67 4.24
N ALA A 207 3.08 -12.87 3.77
CA ALA A 207 2.44 -14.11 4.22
C ALA A 207 2.71 -14.36 5.71
N ASP A 208 3.94 -14.19 6.17
CA ASP A 208 4.31 -14.32 7.58
C ASP A 208 3.62 -13.25 8.44
N LEU A 209 3.52 -12.00 7.96
CA LEU A 209 2.84 -10.91 8.64
C LEU A 209 1.32 -11.16 8.77
N ILE A 210 0.67 -11.76 7.78
CA ILE A 210 -0.72 -12.21 7.91
C ILE A 210 -0.84 -13.27 9.01
N GLY A 211 0.12 -14.19 9.11
CA GLY A 211 0.19 -15.16 10.20
C GLY A 211 0.26 -14.49 11.57
N PHE A 212 1.14 -13.49 11.71
CA PHE A 212 1.23 -12.66 12.92
C PHE A 212 -0.09 -11.96 13.23
N LEU A 213 -0.72 -11.32 12.24
CA LEU A 213 -1.97 -10.60 12.44
C LEU A 213 -3.12 -11.51 12.86
N LEU A 214 -3.18 -12.73 12.33
CA LEU A 214 -4.19 -13.71 12.74
C LEU A 214 -4.01 -14.12 14.21
N ASP A 215 -2.77 -14.39 14.63
CA ASP A 215 -2.48 -14.86 16.00
C ASP A 215 -2.73 -13.77 17.05
N ASN A 216 -2.52 -12.49 16.70
CA ASN A 216 -2.58 -11.37 17.65
C ASN A 216 -3.87 -10.53 17.52
N TYR A 217 -4.43 -10.40 16.31
CA TYR A 217 -5.58 -9.52 16.01
C TYR A 217 -6.73 -10.29 15.32
N GLY A 218 -6.78 -11.63 15.44
CA GLY A 218 -7.73 -12.47 14.72
C GLY A 218 -9.21 -12.09 14.89
N ASN A 219 -9.58 -11.44 16.00
CA ASN A 219 -10.93 -10.94 16.24
C ASN A 219 -11.30 -9.78 15.29
N GLU A 220 -10.39 -8.86 15.03
CA GLU A 220 -10.57 -7.73 14.11
C GLU A 220 -10.66 -8.20 12.65
N LEU A 221 -9.99 -9.30 12.32
CA LEU A 221 -9.88 -9.82 10.95
C LEU A 221 -11.02 -10.77 10.53
N ASN A 222 -12.01 -11.01 11.40
CA ASN A 222 -13.09 -11.98 11.14
C ASN A 222 -13.83 -11.72 9.81
N ALA A 223 -14.04 -10.46 9.44
CA ALA A 223 -14.71 -10.09 8.19
C ALA A 223 -13.86 -10.35 6.93
N GLN A 224 -12.54 -10.47 7.09
CA GLN A 224 -11.57 -10.56 6.00
C GLN A 224 -10.99 -11.98 5.81
N LEU A 225 -11.48 -12.98 6.56
CA LEU A 225 -10.98 -14.36 6.49
C LEU A 225 -11.09 -15.00 5.10
N LYS A 226 -12.03 -14.57 4.25
CA LYS A 226 -12.13 -15.04 2.86
C LYS A 226 -10.87 -14.74 2.04
N SER A 227 -10.06 -13.76 2.44
CA SER A 227 -8.79 -13.43 1.80
C SER A 227 -7.71 -14.50 2.01
N LEU A 228 -7.90 -15.46 2.92
CA LEU A 228 -7.01 -16.62 3.09
C LEU A 228 -6.88 -17.47 1.82
N GLN A 229 -7.83 -17.40 0.89
CA GLN A 229 -7.70 -18.00 -0.44
C GLN A 229 -6.46 -17.51 -1.20
N ILE A 230 -6.06 -16.25 -0.99
CA ILE A 230 -4.86 -15.68 -1.63
C ILE A 230 -3.61 -16.32 -1.04
N VAL A 231 -3.54 -16.47 0.29
CA VAL A 231 -2.46 -17.19 0.97
C VAL A 231 -2.42 -18.65 0.52
N ALA A 232 -3.58 -19.30 0.40
CA ALA A 232 -3.67 -20.68 -0.06
C ALA A 232 -3.16 -20.87 -1.49
N SER A 233 -3.36 -19.89 -2.37
CA SER A 233 -2.81 -19.94 -3.74
C SER A 233 -1.28 -20.03 -3.74
N LEU A 234 -0.59 -19.40 -2.78
CA LEU A 234 0.87 -19.45 -2.65
C LEU A 234 1.40 -20.85 -2.31
N THR A 235 0.55 -21.78 -1.86
CA THR A 235 0.97 -23.17 -1.63
C THR A 235 1.26 -23.94 -2.92
N ALA A 236 0.80 -23.44 -4.07
CA ALA A 236 1.09 -24.02 -5.39
C ALA A 236 2.32 -23.39 -6.06
N GLU A 237 2.90 -22.34 -5.48
CA GLU A 237 4.04 -21.63 -6.07
C GLU A 237 5.29 -22.50 -6.13
N ARG A 238 6.12 -22.27 -7.15
CA ARG A 238 7.38 -23.01 -7.36
C ARG A 238 8.41 -22.74 -6.26
N ASP A 239 8.40 -21.52 -5.73
CA ASP A 239 9.30 -21.08 -4.67
C ASP A 239 9.02 -21.81 -3.34
N GLY A 240 10.01 -22.54 -2.85
CA GLY A 240 9.85 -23.39 -1.66
C GLY A 240 9.65 -22.60 -0.37
N ASP A 241 10.26 -21.42 -0.25
CA ASP A 241 10.17 -20.58 0.94
C ASP A 241 8.83 -19.84 0.99
N ALA A 242 8.35 -19.31 -0.13
CA ALA A 242 7.00 -18.76 -0.26
C ALA A 242 5.94 -19.81 0.08
N ARG A 243 6.09 -21.03 -0.47
CA ARG A 243 5.21 -22.16 -0.16
C ARG A 243 5.22 -22.50 1.33
N LYS A 244 6.41 -22.57 1.94
CA LYS A 244 6.59 -22.86 3.37
C LYS A 244 5.96 -21.78 4.25
N SER A 245 6.16 -20.51 3.93
CA SER A 245 5.55 -19.37 4.64
C SER A 245 4.03 -19.44 4.55
N ALA A 246 3.45 -19.66 3.35
CA ALA A 246 2.01 -19.83 3.19
C ALA A 246 1.44 -20.99 4.04
N LEU A 247 2.11 -22.15 4.05
CA LEU A 247 1.71 -23.28 4.89
C LEU A 247 1.79 -22.96 6.39
N ASN A 248 2.83 -22.23 6.84
CA ASN A 248 2.95 -21.78 8.23
C ASN A 248 1.77 -20.87 8.61
N THR A 249 1.48 -19.88 7.77
CA THR A 249 0.41 -18.91 7.98
C THR A 249 -0.96 -19.59 8.04
N LEU A 250 -1.22 -20.53 7.13
CA LEU A 250 -2.46 -21.30 7.17
C LEU A 250 -2.54 -22.24 8.37
N ALA A 251 -1.42 -22.75 8.86
CA ALA A 251 -1.39 -23.51 10.11
C ALA A 251 -1.73 -22.62 11.32
N THR A 252 -1.29 -21.36 11.34
CA THR A 252 -1.71 -20.37 12.34
C THR A 252 -3.20 -20.07 12.22
N ALA A 253 -3.73 -19.91 11.01
CA ALA A 253 -5.17 -19.80 10.79
C ALA A 253 -5.92 -21.04 11.32
N TYR A 254 -5.40 -22.25 11.12
CA TYR A 254 -6.01 -23.49 11.59
C TYR A 254 -6.04 -23.58 13.12
N LYS A 255 -4.97 -23.13 13.80
CA LYS A 255 -4.95 -22.99 15.28
C LYS A 255 -6.17 -22.21 15.77
N ILE A 256 -6.56 -21.14 15.07
CA ILE A 256 -7.65 -20.23 15.46
C ILE A 256 -9.02 -20.73 15.00
N LEU A 257 -9.11 -21.26 13.78
CA LEU A 257 -10.38 -21.60 13.13
C LEU A 257 -10.80 -23.06 13.34
N GLY A 258 -9.84 -23.96 13.60
CA GLY A 258 -10.06 -25.40 13.52
C GLY A 258 -10.52 -25.79 12.11
N ASP A 259 -11.42 -26.77 12.04
CA ASP A 259 -11.93 -27.29 10.76
C ASP A 259 -12.73 -26.26 9.93
N ASP A 260 -13.20 -25.16 10.55
CA ASP A 260 -13.85 -24.07 9.81
C ASP A 260 -12.91 -23.44 8.75
N ILE A 261 -11.57 -23.61 8.87
CA ILE A 261 -10.59 -23.05 7.94
C ILE A 261 -10.88 -23.42 6.48
N TRP A 262 -11.31 -24.66 6.23
CA TRP A 262 -11.52 -25.19 4.88
C TRP A 262 -12.54 -24.38 4.06
N ARG A 263 -13.45 -23.67 4.74
CA ARG A 263 -14.44 -22.78 4.11
C ARG A 263 -13.82 -21.50 3.53
N TYR A 264 -12.61 -21.14 3.96
CA TYR A 264 -11.93 -19.89 3.60
C TYR A 264 -10.76 -20.07 2.61
N LEU A 265 -10.35 -21.31 2.32
CA LEU A 265 -9.20 -21.60 1.46
C LEU A 265 -9.53 -21.62 -0.04
N GLY A 266 -10.81 -21.58 -0.40
CA GLY A 266 -11.26 -21.65 -1.79
C GLY A 266 -11.03 -23.03 -2.42
N LYS A 267 -10.85 -23.07 -3.74
CA LYS A 267 -10.60 -24.32 -4.49
C LYS A 267 -9.13 -24.70 -4.36
N LEU A 268 -8.87 -25.93 -3.91
CA LEU A 268 -7.52 -26.49 -3.75
C LEU A 268 -7.37 -27.74 -4.62
N THR A 269 -6.16 -27.94 -5.14
CA THR A 269 -5.78 -29.23 -5.74
C THR A 269 -5.63 -30.30 -4.66
N GLU A 270 -5.69 -31.58 -5.05
CA GLU A 270 -5.48 -32.71 -4.14
C GLU A 270 -4.10 -32.65 -3.46
N VAL A 271 -3.08 -32.24 -4.21
CA VAL A 271 -1.71 -32.06 -3.70
C VAL A 271 -1.67 -30.97 -2.63
N GLN A 272 -2.23 -29.78 -2.91
CA GLN A 272 -2.28 -28.70 -1.93
C GLN A 272 -3.04 -29.12 -0.67
N ARG A 273 -4.16 -29.83 -0.84
CA ARG A 273 -4.97 -30.30 0.28
C ARG A 273 -4.20 -31.29 1.15
N SER A 274 -3.52 -32.27 0.55
CA SER A 274 -2.66 -33.20 1.29
C SER A 274 -1.56 -32.48 2.05
N MET A 275 -0.88 -31.49 1.44
CA MET A 275 0.16 -30.70 2.10
C MET A 275 -0.38 -29.91 3.31
N LEU A 276 -1.58 -29.35 3.18
CA LEU A 276 -2.25 -28.63 4.25
C LEU A 276 -2.70 -29.57 5.38
N ASP A 277 -3.26 -30.73 5.04
CA ASP A 277 -3.64 -31.76 6.02
C ASP A 277 -2.44 -32.22 6.85
N ASP A 278 -1.30 -32.51 6.20
CA ASP A 278 -0.05 -32.82 6.89
C ASP A 278 0.38 -31.70 7.82
N ARG A 279 0.29 -30.46 7.35
CA ARG A 279 0.69 -29.29 8.13
C ARG A 279 -0.22 -29.04 9.32
N PHE A 280 -1.52 -29.20 9.16
CA PHE A 280 -2.51 -29.02 10.23
C PHE A 280 -2.37 -30.12 11.29
N ARG A 281 -2.13 -31.38 10.89
CA ARG A 281 -1.79 -32.46 11.82
C ARG A 281 -0.53 -32.14 12.63
N TRP A 282 0.51 -31.63 11.97
CA TRP A 282 1.73 -31.22 12.67
C TRP A 282 1.47 -30.09 13.66
N LYS A 283 0.68 -29.09 13.27
CA LYS A 283 0.33 -27.96 14.15
C LYS A 283 -0.51 -28.40 15.35
N ALA A 284 -1.47 -29.31 15.17
CA ALA A 284 -2.25 -29.86 16.28
C ALA A 284 -1.37 -30.58 17.31
N ARG A 285 -0.39 -31.38 16.86
CA ARG A 285 0.61 -32.02 17.74
C ARG A 285 1.51 -31.02 18.45
N GLU A 286 1.90 -29.93 17.77
CA GLU A 286 2.68 -28.83 18.37
C GLU A 286 1.89 -28.17 19.51
N MET A 287 0.61 -27.85 19.27
CA MET A 287 -0.28 -27.25 20.27
C MET A 287 -0.48 -28.15 21.48
N GLU A 288 -0.65 -29.46 21.28
CA GLU A 288 -0.77 -30.44 22.37
C GLU A 288 0.48 -30.44 23.25
N LYS A 289 1.68 -30.45 22.65
CA LYS A 289 2.95 -30.37 23.39
C LYS A 289 3.09 -29.08 24.19
N ARG A 290 2.60 -27.96 23.65
CA ARG A 290 2.63 -26.64 24.31
C ARG A 290 1.46 -26.39 25.26
N ARG A 291 0.51 -27.34 25.36
CA ARG A 291 -0.72 -27.21 26.17
C ARG A 291 -1.57 -26.00 25.76
N GLU A 292 -1.63 -25.70 24.46
CA GLU A 292 -2.41 -24.58 23.88
C GLU A 292 -3.88 -24.92 23.59
N GLY A 293 -4.36 -26.12 23.96
CA GLY A 293 -5.72 -26.59 23.66
C GLY A 293 -5.84 -27.20 22.26
N ARG A 294 -7.09 -27.45 21.83
CA ARG A 294 -7.36 -27.98 20.48
C ARG A 294 -7.51 -26.84 19.45
N PRO A 295 -7.13 -27.07 18.18
CA PRO A 295 -7.38 -26.11 17.10
C PRO A 295 -8.86 -25.68 17.05
N GLY A 296 -9.12 -24.37 16.97
CA GLY A 296 -10.48 -23.81 16.92
C GLY A 296 -11.17 -23.61 18.28
N GLU A 297 -10.62 -24.15 19.37
CA GLU A 297 -11.27 -24.12 20.68
C GLU A 297 -11.40 -22.71 21.25
N ALA A 298 -10.36 -21.89 21.11
CA ALA A 298 -10.35 -20.48 21.55
C ALA A 298 -11.44 -19.64 20.86
N ARG A 299 -11.72 -19.91 19.58
CA ARG A 299 -12.80 -19.23 18.86
C ARG A 299 -14.17 -19.77 19.24
N ALA A 300 -14.28 -21.07 19.51
CA ALA A 300 -15.52 -21.70 19.96
C ALA A 300 -15.92 -21.27 21.38
N SER A 301 -14.96 -20.98 22.27
CA SER A 301 -15.25 -20.43 23.60
C SER A 301 -15.76 -18.99 23.51
N ILE A 302 -15.15 -18.13 22.69
CA ILE A 302 -15.63 -16.76 22.44
C ILE A 302 -17.06 -16.76 21.85
N ARG A 303 -17.36 -17.65 20.90
CA ARG A 303 -18.73 -17.76 20.36
C ARG A 303 -19.75 -18.24 21.39
N ARG A 304 -19.34 -19.06 22.37
CA ARG A 304 -20.22 -19.53 23.46
C ARG A 304 -20.49 -18.43 24.48
N SER A 305 -19.47 -17.68 24.91
CA SER A 305 -19.64 -16.59 25.88
C SER A 305 -20.51 -15.44 25.33
N VAL A 306 -20.42 -15.13 24.04
CA VAL A 306 -21.32 -14.15 23.38
C VAL A 306 -22.77 -14.62 23.35
N ARG A 307 -23.01 -15.94 23.27
CA ARG A 307 -24.38 -16.51 23.29
C ARG A 307 -24.97 -16.55 24.69
N GLU A 308 -24.16 -16.86 25.71
CA GLU A 308 -24.61 -16.91 27.11
C GLU A 308 -24.84 -15.51 27.70
N ASN A 309 -24.00 -14.53 27.37
CA ASN A 309 -24.21 -13.13 27.78
C ASN A 309 -25.37 -12.42 27.04
N GLY A 310 -25.93 -13.06 25.99
CA GLY A 310 -27.12 -12.59 25.27
C GLY A 310 -28.44 -13.13 25.83
N THR A 311 -28.39 -13.94 26.89
CA THR A 311 -29.57 -14.50 27.57
C THR A 311 -29.57 -14.07 29.03
N ASP A 312 -30.05 -12.85 29.31
CA ASP A 312 -30.61 -12.57 30.62
C ASP A 312 -32.02 -13.21 30.71
N PRO A 313 -32.33 -13.91 31.80
CA PRO A 313 -33.54 -14.70 31.93
C PRO A 313 -34.72 -13.81 32.33
N ALA A 314 -35.72 -13.69 31.46
CA ALA A 314 -37.03 -13.22 31.89
C ALA A 314 -37.64 -14.31 32.78
N GLU A 315 -37.95 -13.91 34.01
CA GLU A 315 -38.53 -14.71 35.08
C GLU A 315 -39.76 -15.51 34.66
N GLN A 316 -39.88 -16.70 35.24
CA GLN A 316 -41.06 -17.55 35.23
C GLN A 316 -42.30 -16.80 35.71
N SER A 317 -43.38 -16.83 34.91
CA SER A 317 -44.73 -17.02 35.43
C SER A 317 -45.73 -17.39 34.31
N GLY A 318 -46.52 -18.45 34.55
CA GLY A 318 -47.93 -18.51 34.09
C GLY A 318 -48.25 -19.14 32.73
N GLU A 319 -48.46 -20.47 32.75
CA GLU A 319 -49.58 -21.22 32.15
C GLU A 319 -50.08 -21.02 30.69
N ASN A 320 -49.99 -22.12 29.94
CA ASN A 320 -50.98 -22.71 29.01
C ASN A 320 -52.01 -21.80 28.30
N MET A 321 -51.89 -21.66 26.97
CA MET A 321 -53.05 -21.84 26.09
C MET A 321 -52.67 -22.18 24.63
N ARG A 322 -53.48 -23.08 24.05
CA ARG A 322 -53.43 -23.61 22.69
C ARG A 322 -53.80 -22.56 21.62
N SER A 323 -53.16 -22.72 20.45
CA SER A 323 -53.67 -22.56 19.07
C SER A 323 -54.52 -21.33 18.71
N LEU A 324 -54.12 -20.63 17.64
CA LEU A 324 -54.93 -20.41 16.42
C LEU A 324 -54.11 -19.68 15.34
N ALA A 325 -54.40 -20.02 14.09
CA ALA A 325 -53.74 -19.52 12.89
C ALA A 325 -54.41 -18.24 12.36
N ALA A 326 -53.57 -17.28 11.93
CA ALA A 326 -53.70 -16.30 10.81
C ALA A 326 -54.97 -15.38 10.77
N PRO A 327 -54.99 -14.22 10.03
CA PRO A 327 -54.11 -13.83 8.92
C PRO A 327 -53.67 -12.35 8.83
N VAL A 328 -52.65 -12.15 7.99
CA VAL A 328 -52.43 -11.08 6.96
C VAL A 328 -52.89 -9.66 7.27
N LEU A 329 -51.96 -8.68 7.16
CA LEU A 329 -52.11 -7.49 6.29
C LEU A 329 -50.76 -6.80 6.03
N ASN A 330 -50.51 -6.60 4.73
CA ASN A 330 -49.73 -5.55 4.05
C ASN A 330 -48.27 -5.27 4.43
N ARG A 331 -47.37 -5.68 3.52
CA ARG A 331 -46.22 -4.86 3.17
C ARG A 331 -46.12 -4.75 1.66
N GLU A 332 -46.14 -3.51 1.21
CA GLU A 332 -46.13 -3.07 -0.17
C GLU A 332 -44.85 -3.50 -0.90
N ASN A 333 -45.05 -3.96 -2.13
CA ASN A 333 -44.02 -4.19 -3.12
C ASN A 333 -43.39 -2.85 -3.51
N TYR A 334 -42.08 -2.70 -3.30
CA TYR A 334 -41.28 -1.83 -4.15
C TYR A 334 -40.40 -2.68 -5.06
N VAL A 335 -40.46 -2.27 -6.31
CA VAL A 335 -40.11 -2.97 -7.53
C VAL A 335 -38.59 -3.22 -7.63
N GLN A 336 -38.31 -4.45 -8.03
CA GLN A 336 -37.08 -4.94 -8.63
C GLN A 336 -36.66 -4.05 -9.80
N LEU A 337 -35.57 -3.30 -9.65
CA LEU A 337 -34.94 -2.61 -10.77
C LEU A 337 -34.05 -3.62 -11.51
N ASP A 338 -34.57 -4.10 -12.64
CA ASP A 338 -33.87 -4.98 -13.56
C ASP A 338 -32.58 -4.33 -14.09
N ILE A 339 -31.52 -5.13 -14.03
CA ILE A 339 -30.25 -4.93 -14.72
C ILE A 339 -30.48 -5.32 -16.19
N GLN A 340 -30.74 -4.33 -17.05
CA GLN A 340 -30.73 -4.47 -18.52
C GLN A 340 -30.16 -3.23 -19.21
N THR A 341 -28.83 -3.18 -19.31
CA THR A 341 -27.96 -2.40 -20.24
C THR A 341 -26.55 -2.87 -19.87
N ASP A 342 -25.76 -3.63 -20.64
CA ASP A 342 -25.40 -3.53 -22.05
C ASP A 342 -25.12 -4.91 -22.64
N ARG A 343 -26.06 -5.44 -23.43
CA ARG A 343 -25.81 -6.57 -24.34
C ARG A 343 -26.12 -6.26 -25.80
N LEU A 344 -26.18 -4.98 -26.17
CA LEU A 344 -26.48 -4.55 -27.53
C LEU A 344 -25.61 -3.37 -27.95
N GLN A 345 -24.29 -3.56 -28.03
CA GLN A 345 -23.42 -2.78 -28.93
C GLN A 345 -22.41 -3.69 -29.65
N ALA A 346 -22.82 -4.93 -29.93
CA ALA A 346 -22.16 -5.80 -30.89
C ALA A 346 -23.04 -5.90 -32.15
N SER A 347 -23.18 -4.79 -32.87
CA SER A 347 -23.72 -4.70 -34.25
C SER A 347 -24.01 -3.23 -34.55
N ARG A 348 -23.48 -2.74 -35.69
CA ARG A 348 -23.26 -1.33 -36.11
C ARG A 348 -21.90 -0.85 -35.60
N ILE A 349 -20.79 -1.06 -36.31
CA ILE A 349 -20.55 -0.69 -37.70
C ILE A 349 -19.67 -1.77 -38.34
N SER A 350 -20.26 -2.60 -39.20
CA SER A 350 -19.53 -3.28 -40.27
C SER A 350 -19.74 -2.45 -41.53
N SER A 351 -18.84 -1.49 -41.78
CA SER A 351 -18.48 -0.93 -43.10
C SER A 351 -17.81 0.44 -42.92
N LEU A 352 -16.53 0.45 -42.59
CA LEU A 352 -15.60 1.49 -43.02
C LEU A 352 -14.25 0.79 -43.14
N GLY A 353 -13.45 1.13 -44.16
CA GLY A 353 -12.29 0.36 -44.61
C GLY A 353 -11.25 0.08 -43.52
N SER A 354 -10.27 -0.77 -43.85
CA SER A 354 -9.00 -0.83 -43.12
C SER A 354 -8.62 0.58 -42.69
N ILE A 355 -8.58 0.84 -41.38
CA ILE A 355 -8.12 2.15 -40.87
C ILE A 355 -6.63 2.15 -41.17
N ASP A 356 -6.27 2.78 -42.29
CA ASP A 356 -4.89 2.85 -42.73
C ASP A 356 -4.11 3.82 -41.83
N TRP A 357 -2.78 3.70 -41.86
CA TRP A 357 -1.83 4.50 -41.09
C TRP A 357 -2.18 6.00 -41.04
N ASN A 358 -2.63 6.57 -42.16
CA ASN A 358 -3.00 7.99 -42.25
C ASN A 358 -4.26 8.34 -41.46
N ASP A 359 -5.28 7.47 -41.48
CA ASP A 359 -6.52 7.68 -40.73
C ASP A 359 -6.26 7.57 -39.22
N ALA A 360 -5.38 6.65 -38.82
CA ALA A 360 -4.94 6.51 -37.43
C ALA A 360 -4.21 7.77 -36.94
N LEU A 361 -3.36 8.39 -37.77
CA LEU A 361 -2.69 9.66 -37.44
C LEU A 361 -3.69 10.83 -37.32
N GLU A 362 -4.74 10.88 -38.12
CA GLU A 362 -5.78 11.91 -38.00
C GLU A 362 -6.62 11.73 -36.73
N ILE A 363 -6.95 10.50 -36.36
CA ILE A 363 -7.65 10.17 -35.10
C ILE A 363 -6.79 10.54 -33.88
N ILE A 364 -5.47 10.32 -33.97
CA ILE A 364 -4.54 10.75 -32.92
C ILE A 364 -4.48 12.28 -32.86
N SER A 365 -4.43 12.97 -33.99
CA SER A 365 -4.28 14.42 -34.02
C SER A 365 -5.53 15.16 -33.51
N TYR A 366 -6.70 14.76 -34.00
CA TYR A 366 -7.95 15.52 -33.83
C TYR A 366 -9.00 14.83 -32.96
N GLY A 367 -8.81 13.55 -32.61
CA GLY A 367 -9.74 12.79 -31.78
C GLY A 367 -9.77 13.20 -30.30
N LEU A 368 -10.87 12.85 -29.64
CA LEU A 368 -11.00 12.91 -28.18
C LEU A 368 -10.03 11.90 -27.52
N PRO A 369 -9.63 12.10 -26.24
CA PRO A 369 -8.62 11.25 -25.59
C PRO A 369 -8.91 9.75 -25.69
N GLU A 370 -10.18 9.35 -25.57
CA GLU A 370 -10.62 7.96 -25.65
C GLU A 370 -10.51 7.37 -27.07
N GLN A 371 -10.65 8.20 -28.11
CA GLN A 371 -10.54 7.81 -29.51
C GLN A 371 -9.08 7.82 -30.00
N SER A 372 -8.27 8.76 -29.51
CA SER A 372 -6.84 8.82 -29.81
C SER A 372 -6.10 7.57 -29.32
N VAL A 373 -6.54 6.95 -28.21
CA VAL A 373 -6.01 5.65 -27.75
C VAL A 373 -6.25 4.54 -28.78
N GLU A 374 -7.39 4.54 -29.48
CA GLU A 374 -7.66 3.54 -30.51
C GLU A 374 -6.81 3.78 -31.76
N GLY A 375 -6.61 5.05 -32.16
CA GLY A 375 -5.65 5.40 -33.21
C GLY A 375 -4.21 4.97 -32.87
N MET A 376 -3.78 5.15 -31.62
CA MET A 376 -2.45 4.71 -31.16
C MET A 376 -2.28 3.18 -31.24
N LYS A 377 -3.32 2.40 -30.94
CA LYS A 377 -3.25 0.93 -31.08
C LYS A 377 -3.06 0.50 -32.53
N VAL A 378 -3.72 1.17 -33.48
CA VAL A 378 -3.56 0.91 -34.92
C VAL A 378 -2.13 1.22 -35.35
N VAL A 379 -1.58 2.37 -34.94
CA VAL A 379 -0.15 2.72 -35.19
C VAL A 379 0.81 1.66 -34.62
N CYS A 380 0.58 1.20 -33.38
CA CYS A 380 1.41 0.13 -32.79
C CYS A 380 1.31 -1.19 -33.56
N HIS A 381 0.12 -1.52 -34.09
CA HIS A 381 -0.08 -2.72 -34.86
C HIS A 381 0.67 -2.67 -36.19
N GLU A 382 0.56 -1.56 -36.92
CA GLU A 382 1.25 -1.37 -38.21
C GLU A 382 2.78 -1.32 -38.04
N LEU A 383 3.29 -0.67 -36.98
CA LEU A 383 4.72 -0.71 -36.65
C LEU A 383 5.21 -2.14 -36.35
N ALA A 384 4.40 -2.93 -35.64
CA ALA A 384 4.73 -4.33 -35.35
C ALA A 384 4.72 -5.20 -36.61
N GLN A 385 3.81 -4.93 -37.56
CA GLN A 385 3.80 -5.62 -38.85
C GLN A 385 4.98 -5.22 -39.73
N ALA A 386 5.28 -3.93 -39.84
CA ALA A 386 6.39 -3.42 -40.66
C ALA A 386 7.77 -3.85 -40.14
N THR A 387 7.91 -4.03 -38.82
CA THR A 387 9.15 -4.56 -38.22
C THR A 387 9.30 -6.07 -38.37
N ALA A 388 8.21 -6.79 -38.64
CA ALA A 388 8.22 -8.23 -38.91
C ALA A 388 8.54 -8.56 -40.38
N ASP A 389 8.45 -7.60 -41.30
CA ASP A 389 8.81 -7.74 -42.72
C ASP A 389 9.77 -6.62 -43.19
N PRO A 390 11.08 -6.74 -42.90
CA PRO A 390 12.07 -5.70 -43.16
C PRO A 390 12.37 -5.44 -44.66
N ASP A 391 11.96 -6.34 -45.56
CA ASP A 391 12.08 -6.15 -47.01
C ASP A 391 10.79 -5.54 -47.63
N GLY A 392 9.75 -5.32 -46.82
CA GLY A 392 8.48 -4.73 -47.22
C GLY A 392 8.53 -3.21 -47.40
N THR A 393 7.71 -2.68 -48.32
CA THR A 393 7.62 -1.22 -48.58
C THR A 393 6.99 -0.43 -47.43
N ALA A 394 6.27 -1.11 -46.51
CA ALA A 394 5.56 -0.49 -45.39
C ALA A 394 6.49 0.24 -44.41
N MET A 395 7.68 -0.30 -44.14
CA MET A 395 8.64 0.35 -43.24
C MET A 395 9.19 1.65 -43.83
N ALA A 396 9.38 1.71 -45.16
CA ALA A 396 9.87 2.90 -45.84
C ALA A 396 8.85 4.04 -45.83
N ASP A 397 7.55 3.74 -45.88
CA ASP A 397 6.49 4.75 -45.81
C ASP A 397 6.27 5.24 -44.37
N ILE A 398 6.36 4.35 -43.37
CA ILE A 398 6.35 4.73 -41.95
C ILE A 398 7.54 5.65 -41.60
N MET A 399 8.73 5.37 -42.14
CA MET A 399 9.91 6.22 -41.89
C MET A 399 9.77 7.63 -42.46
N LYS A 400 9.00 7.84 -43.54
CA LYS A 400 8.72 9.18 -44.08
C LYS A 400 7.79 9.99 -43.17
N ASP A 401 6.87 9.30 -42.49
CA ASP A 401 5.86 9.94 -41.63
C ASP A 401 6.25 9.94 -40.14
N ALA A 402 7.46 9.48 -39.79
CA ALA A 402 7.93 9.37 -38.42
C ALA A 402 7.90 10.73 -37.67
N ASP A 403 8.35 11.80 -38.33
CA ASP A 403 8.33 13.16 -37.76
C ASP A 403 6.90 13.65 -37.49
N ARG A 404 5.96 13.29 -38.38
CA ARG A 404 4.54 13.63 -38.23
C ARG A 404 3.93 12.89 -37.04
N LEU A 405 4.20 11.59 -36.89
CA LEU A 405 3.77 10.81 -35.73
C LEU A 405 4.31 11.38 -34.41
N VAL A 406 5.60 11.71 -34.36
CA VAL A 406 6.23 12.31 -33.18
C VAL A 406 5.59 13.64 -32.83
N SER A 407 5.32 14.49 -33.83
CA SER A 407 4.63 15.78 -33.61
C SER A 407 3.19 15.59 -33.10
N CYS A 408 2.45 14.61 -33.63
CA CYS A 408 1.08 14.32 -33.17
C CYS A 408 1.04 13.85 -31.72
N LEU A 409 1.97 12.98 -31.34
CA LEU A 409 2.08 12.48 -29.96
C LEU A 409 2.56 13.56 -29.00
N ALA A 410 3.51 14.40 -29.41
CA ALA A 410 4.02 15.50 -28.59
C ALA A 410 2.96 16.55 -28.26
N ASN A 411 1.98 16.77 -29.14
CA ASN A 411 0.86 17.69 -28.89
C ASN A 411 -0.25 17.09 -28.00
N LYS A 412 -0.18 15.79 -27.67
CA LYS A 412 -1.16 15.09 -26.82
C LYS A 412 -0.62 14.79 -25.41
N VAL A 413 0.68 15.01 -25.19
CA VAL A 413 1.34 15.07 -23.87
C VAL A 413 1.28 16.52 -23.39
#